data_AF-A0A2V6DAX4-F1
#
_entry.id   AF-A0A2V6DAX4-F1
#
_cell.length_a   1.000
_cell.length_b   1.000
_cell.length_c   1.000
_cell.angle_alpha   90.00
_cell.angle_beta   90.00
_cell.angle_gamma   90.00
#
_symmetry.space_group_name_H-M   'P 1'
#
loop_
_entity.id
_entity.type
_entity.pdbx_description
1 polymer ?
#
loop_
_entity_poly.entity_id
_entity_poly.type
_entity_poly.pdbx_seq_one_letter_code
_entity_poly.pdbx_strand_id
1 'polypeptide(L)' 'IVLEIKAVSTLIDEHRAQLLNYLNATGCELGLLVNFGHDPGLEYERLVTGEQEVDDVYL' A
#
# COMPACT_ATOMS: atom_id res chain seq x y z
N ILE A 1 -5.05 4.76 8.38
CA ILE A 1 -4.93 4.61 6.90
C ILE A 1 -3.85 5.58 6.43
N VAL A 2 -2.92 5.13 5.58
CA VAL A 2 -1.91 5.99 4.92
C VAL A 2 -2.28 6.15 3.44
N LEU A 3 -2.17 7.37 2.91
CA LEU A 3 -2.40 7.68 1.50
C LEU A 3 -1.12 8.31 0.92
N GLU A 4 -0.53 7.65 -0.08
CA GLU A 4 0.64 8.11 -0.82
C GLU A 4 0.20 8.47 -2.26
N ILE A 5 0.43 9.71 -2.68
CA ILE A 5 0.04 10.21 -4.00
C ILE A 5 1.29 10.50 -4.85
N LYS A 6 1.28 10.04 -6.09
CA LYS A 6 2.36 10.23 -7.08
C LYS A 6 1.80 10.79 -8.39
N ALA A 7 2.69 11.40 -9.17
CA ALA A 7 2.47 11.80 -10.56
C ALA A 7 3.67 11.37 -11.41
N VAL A 8 3.82 10.05 -11.58
CA VAL A 8 4.95 9.40 -12.27
C VAL A 8 4.45 8.50 -13.38
N SER A 9 5.28 8.15 -14.36
CA SER A 9 4.86 7.28 -15.46
C SER A 9 4.46 5.86 -15.02
N THR A 10 5.12 5.32 -13.98
CA THR A 10 4.85 3.99 -13.43
C THR A 10 5.25 3.91 -11.96
N LEU A 11 4.56 3.06 -11.20
CA LEU A 11 4.95 2.71 -9.84
C LEU A 11 6.09 1.69 -9.79
N ILE A 12 7.17 2.07 -9.11
CA ILE A 12 8.33 1.21 -8.83
C ILE A 12 8.31 0.70 -7.38
N ASP A 13 9.13 -0.30 -7.09
CA ASP A 13 9.15 -0.99 -5.80
C ASP A 13 9.54 -0.07 -4.63
N GLU A 14 10.34 0.95 -4.89
CA GLU A 14 10.68 1.99 -3.92
C GLU A 14 9.43 2.75 -3.43
N HIS A 15 8.42 2.95 -4.28
CA HIS A 15 7.15 3.57 -3.86
C HIS A 15 6.36 2.66 -2.92
N ARG A 16 6.38 1.34 -3.17
CA ARG A 16 5.74 0.34 -2.30
C ARG A 16 6.47 0.23 -0.97
N ALA A 17 7.79 0.16 -1.01
CA ALA A 17 8.64 0.16 0.18
C ALA A 17 8.43 1.41 1.04
N GLN A 18 8.30 2.59 0.41
CA GLN A 18 7.98 3.83 1.11
C GLN A 18 6.63 3.73 1.86
N LEU A 19 5.57 3.29 1.18
CA LEU A 19 4.26 3.13 1.81
C LEU A 19 4.28 2.08 2.93
N LEU A 20 4.94 0.93 2.72
CA LEU A 20 5.11 -0.10 3.77
C LEU A 20 5.86 0.44 5.00
N ASN A 21 6.91 1.24 4.79
CA ASN A 21 7.63 1.88 5.89
C ASN A 21 6.72 2.82 6.69
N TYR A 22 5.85 3.58 6.02
CA TYR A 22 4.88 4.43 6.70
C TYR A 22 3.80 3.63 7.43
N LEU A 23 3.30 2.53 6.85
CA LEU A 23 2.37 1.64 7.54
C LEU A 23 2.99 1.10 8.84
N ASN A 24 4.21 0.58 8.77
CA ASN A 24 4.96 0.10 9.93
C ASN A 24 5.24 1.20 10.97
N ALA A 25 5.67 2.39 10.54
CA ALA A 25 6.02 3.49 11.44
C ALA A 25 4.79 4.11 12.14
N THR A 26 3.62 4.01 11.52
CA THR A 26 2.38 4.62 12.04
C THR A 26 1.46 3.62 12.74
N GLY A 27 1.74 2.31 12.63
CA GLY A 27 0.83 1.26 13.06
C GLY A 27 -0.49 1.21 12.26
N CYS A 28 -0.54 1.83 11.08
CA CYS A 28 -1.70 1.76 10.21
C CYS A 28 -1.66 0.47 9.39
N GLU A 29 -2.81 -0.21 9.30
CA GLU A 29 -2.90 -1.48 8.58
C GLU A 29 -3.23 -1.36 7.10
N LEU A 30 -3.70 -0.19 6.66
CA LEU A 30 -4.19 0.04 5.30
C LEU A 30 -3.46 1.22 4.65
N GLY A 31 -2.86 0.96 3.50
CA GLY A 31 -2.22 1.93 2.63
C GLY A 31 -2.86 2.00 1.25
N LEU A 32 -2.99 3.20 0.71
CA LEU A 32 -3.35 3.46 -0.68
C LEU A 32 -2.18 4.17 -1.38
N LEU A 33 -1.69 3.60 -2.47
CA LEU A 33 -0.70 4.22 -3.34
C LEU A 33 -1.40 4.60 -4.64
N VAL A 34 -1.51 5.90 -4.93
CA VAL A 34 -2.28 6.41 -6.07
C VAL A 34 -1.37 7.20 -6.98
N ASN A 35 -1.31 6.82 -8.26
CA ASN A 35 -0.48 7.45 -9.28
C ASN A 35 -1.35 8.11 -10.36
N PHE A 36 -1.34 9.45 -10.39
CA PHE A 36 -2.04 10.27 -11.38
C PHE A 36 -1.20 10.58 -12.64
N GLY A 37 0.07 10.16 -12.68
CA GLY A 37 0.96 10.38 -13.83
C GLY A 37 1.00 9.22 -14.81
N HIS A 38 0.26 8.14 -14.55
CA HIS A 38 0.14 7.00 -15.43
C HIS A 38 -0.69 7.37 -16.67
N ASP A 39 -0.36 6.78 -17.82
CA ASP A 39 -1.11 6.94 -19.07
C ASP A 39 -1.30 5.57 -19.75
N PRO A 40 -2.54 5.21 -20.14
CA PRO A 40 -3.79 5.96 -19.96
C PRO A 40 -4.44 5.76 -18.58
N GLY A 41 -4.65 6.85 -17.83
CA GLY A 41 -5.57 6.89 -16.69
C GLY A 41 -4.92 6.76 -15.30
N LEU A 42 -5.70 6.34 -14.31
CA LEU A 42 -5.27 6.27 -12.91
C LEU A 42 -4.69 4.89 -12.59
N GLU A 43 -3.47 4.84 -12.07
CA GLU A 43 -2.87 3.64 -11.49
C GLU A 43 -2.98 3.70 -9.96
N TYR A 44 -3.39 2.63 -9.30
CA TYR A 44 -3.45 2.59 -7.83
C TYR A 44 -3.26 1.18 -7.27
N GLU A 45 -2.72 1.12 -6.04
CA GLU A 45 -2.53 -0.10 -5.27
C GLU A 45 -3.07 0.04 -3.85
N ARG A 46 -3.57 -1.07 -3.30
CA ARG A 46 -4.00 -1.20 -1.91
C ARG A 46 -3.09 -2.18 -1.20
N LEU A 47 -2.35 -1.70 -0.20
CA LEU A 47 -1.47 -2.50 0.64
C LEU A 47 -2.11 -2.69 2.01
N VAL A 48 -2.06 -3.93 2.52
CA VAL A 48 -2.52 -4.28 3.86
C VAL A 48 -1.37 -4.95 4.60
N THR A 49 -1.02 -4.44 5.78
CA THR A 49 -0.15 -5.16 6.70
C THR A 49 -1.05 -6.03 7.58
N GLY A 50 -1.04 -7.33 7.36
CA GLY A 50 -1.70 -8.28 8.26
C GLY A 50 -0.66 -9.01 9.10
N GLU A 51 -0.94 -9.19 10.39
CA GLU A 51 -0.72 -10.54 10.93
C GLU A 51 -1.69 -11.45 10.17
N GLN A 52 -1.20 -12.57 9.63
CA GLN A 52 -2.11 -13.66 9.33
C GLN A 52 -2.61 -14.14 10.69
N GLU A 53 -3.85 -13.82 11.06
CA GLU A 53 -4.55 -14.66 12.03
C GLU A 53 -4.58 -16.05 11.40
N VAL A 54 -3.72 -16.94 11.91
CA VAL A 54 -3.89 -18.37 11.70
C VAL A 54 -5.26 -18.65 12.31
N ASP A 55 -6.22 -19.02 11.47
CA ASP A 55 -7.51 -19.52 11.91
C ASP A 55 -7.25 -20.70 12.87
N ASP A 56 -7.16 -20.42 14.17
CA ASP A 56 -7.17 -21.38 15.25
C ASP A 56 -8.55 -22.03 15.29
N VAL A 57 -8.84 -22.90 14.32
CA VAL A 57 -10.00 -23.79 14.37
C VAL A 57 -9.56 -25.09 15.05
N TYR A 58 -9.29 -24.98 16.35
CA TYR A 58 -9.56 -26.05 17.30
C TYR A 58 -10.99 -25.88 17.84
N LEU A 59 -11.98 -26.24 17.03
CA LEU A 59 -13.28 -26.78 17.47
C LEU A 59 -13.80 -27.77 16.43
#